data_AF-A0A7X0MM10-F1
#
_entry.id   AF-A0A7X0MM10-F1
#
_cell.length_a   1.000
_cell.length_b   1.000
_cell.length_c   1.000
_cell.angle_alpha   90.00
_cell.angle_beta   90.00
_cell.angle_gamma   90.00
#
_symmetry.space_group_name_H-M   'P 1'
#
loop_
_entity.id
_entity.type
_entity.pdbx_description
1 polymer ?
#
loop_
_entity_poly.entity_id
_entity_poly.type
_entity_poly.pdbx_seq_one_letter_code
_entity_poly.pdbx_strand_id
1 'polypeptide(L)'
;MATETLRPGRRAVLAGLAGAALTGFADASPPVELRRLTPAFDRIVAPGTQVEVIATGIQWAEGPLWVPQDGGYLLFSDPPANIVRRWSRGGGVTTFLSPSGAPDPDRAILREPGANGMALDRGGGLLIANSGGRSIDRVDLKTRRRTMLVGRYEGKRFNSPNDVHVTRDGAIWFTDPPYGLAGDDRSPAKELGVNGVYRWRAGGEAVLVDGSLTRPNGIALSPDERRLYVAVSDAADPRVIAYDLGRDGMPRASRVLVSAKPWHEQGKPGLPDGMKVARDGTLVCSMPGGIMFLTPEGEPIGLIETSTPAANAAFGEGGAALYVTNNDRVLRIALRPGWQR
;
A
#
# COMPACT_ATOMS: atom_id res chain seq x y z
N MET A 1 79.38 52.20 17.43
CA MET A 1 79.27 50.96 16.64
C MET A 1 77.81 50.72 16.34
N ALA A 2 77.46 50.58 15.05
CA ALA A 2 76.41 49.75 14.44
C ALA A 2 75.12 49.47 15.28
N THR A 3 73.97 50.06 14.94
CA THR A 3 72.88 49.52 14.08
C THR A 3 72.08 48.34 14.66
N GLU A 4 70.75 48.50 14.62
CA GLU A 4 69.71 47.52 14.20
C GLU A 4 69.65 46.13 14.90
N THR A 5 68.54 45.38 14.99
CA THR A 5 67.16 45.46 14.50
C THR A 5 66.28 44.45 15.23
N LEU A 6 64.98 44.75 15.18
CA LEU A 6 63.78 43.95 15.45
C LEU A 6 63.82 42.44 15.11
N ARG A 7 63.13 41.64 15.96
CA ARG A 7 62.00 40.77 15.56
C ARG A 7 61.02 40.54 16.74
N PRO A 8 59.70 40.73 16.56
CA PRO A 8 58.70 40.00 17.35
C PRO A 8 57.91 39.00 16.49
N GLY A 9 57.68 37.83 17.08
CA GLY A 9 56.91 36.74 16.50
C GLY A 9 55.42 37.06 16.38
N ARG A 10 54.81 36.50 15.32
CA ARG A 10 53.39 36.54 15.00
C ARG A 10 52.55 35.94 16.15
N ARG A 11 51.65 36.73 16.74
CA ARG A 11 50.43 36.21 17.40
C ARG A 11 49.27 36.40 16.43
N ALA A 12 48.70 35.27 16.01
CA ALA A 12 47.55 35.22 15.13
C ALA A 12 46.28 35.69 15.87
N VAL A 13 45.54 36.60 15.25
CA VAL A 13 44.19 36.99 15.63
C VAL A 13 43.22 35.94 15.08
N LEU A 14 42.48 35.25 15.95
CA LEU A 14 41.30 34.49 15.55
C LEU A 14 40.19 35.50 15.21
N ALA A 15 39.93 35.70 13.92
CA ALA A 15 38.71 36.33 13.45
C ALA A 15 37.62 35.25 13.33
N GLY A 16 36.50 35.46 14.03
CA GLY A 16 35.31 34.62 13.93
C GLY A 16 34.69 34.74 12.54
N LEU A 17 34.53 33.62 11.86
CA LEU A 17 33.70 33.50 10.67
C LEU A 17 32.29 33.09 11.10
N ALA A 18 31.35 33.96 10.76
CA ALA A 18 29.91 33.76 10.89
C ALA A 18 29.48 32.43 10.27
N GLY A 19 28.68 31.67 11.02
CA GLY A 19 28.08 30.43 10.55
C GLY A 19 27.16 30.69 9.36
N ALA A 20 27.57 30.21 8.19
CA ALA A 20 26.67 30.07 7.05
C ALA A 20 25.59 29.06 7.43
N ALA A 21 24.33 29.49 7.40
CA ALA A 21 23.19 28.59 7.47
C ALA A 21 23.32 27.58 6.32
N LEU A 22 23.54 26.31 6.66
CA LEU A 22 23.38 25.20 5.73
C LEU A 22 21.90 25.15 5.36
N THR A 23 21.56 25.79 4.24
CA THR A 23 20.30 25.54 3.54
C THR A 23 20.24 24.05 3.27
N GLY A 24 19.32 23.37 3.95
CA GLY A 24 19.10 21.94 3.77
C GLY A 24 18.92 21.64 2.30
N PHE A 25 19.71 20.70 1.79
CA PHE A 25 19.43 20.08 0.51
C PHE A 25 18.02 19.49 0.63
N ALA A 26 17.05 20.11 -0.05
CA ALA A 26 15.80 19.44 -0.32
C ALA A 26 16.17 18.13 -0.99
N ASP A 27 15.81 17.01 -0.37
CA ASP A 27 16.00 15.68 -0.94
C ASP A 27 15.13 15.61 -2.20
N ALA A 28 15.69 16.07 -3.33
CA ALA A 28 15.03 16.12 -4.62
C ALA A 28 14.90 14.67 -5.08
N SER A 29 13.89 14.00 -4.55
CA SER A 29 13.48 12.70 -5.02
C SER A 29 13.15 12.81 -6.49
N PRO A 30 13.49 11.79 -7.31
CA PRO A 30 13.25 11.85 -8.74
C PRO A 30 11.79 12.21 -9.03
N PRO A 31 11.52 13.03 -10.05
CA PRO A 31 10.16 13.43 -10.36
C PRO A 31 9.31 12.21 -10.72
N VAL A 32 8.11 12.14 -10.14
CA VAL A 32 7.08 11.18 -10.54
C VAL A 32 6.58 11.56 -11.93
N GLU A 33 6.63 10.64 -12.89
CA GLU A 33 6.23 10.90 -14.28
C GLU A 33 4.85 10.29 -14.57
N LEU A 34 3.96 11.06 -15.19
CA LEU A 34 2.66 10.56 -15.65
C LEU A 34 2.78 10.09 -17.11
N ARG A 35 3.10 8.82 -17.33
CA ARG A 35 3.27 8.23 -18.67
C ARG A 35 1.94 7.88 -19.32
N ARG A 36 1.72 8.45 -20.49
CA ARG A 36 0.56 8.17 -21.35
C ARG A 36 0.93 7.05 -22.31
N LEU A 37 0.48 5.83 -22.01
CA LEU A 37 0.71 4.67 -22.88
C LEU A 37 -0.32 4.62 -24.02
N THR A 38 -1.52 5.14 -23.77
CA THR A 38 -2.60 5.29 -24.76
C THR A 38 -3.32 6.64 -24.58
N PRO A 39 -4.03 7.14 -25.61
CA PRO A 39 -4.88 8.34 -25.48
C PRO A 39 -5.98 8.21 -24.42
N ALA A 40 -6.37 6.98 -24.05
CA ALA A 40 -7.40 6.74 -23.05
C ALA A 40 -7.02 7.27 -21.65
N PHE A 41 -5.72 7.37 -21.33
CA PHE A 41 -5.25 7.86 -20.04
C PHE A 41 -5.64 9.32 -19.79
N ASP A 42 -5.77 10.12 -20.85
CA ASP A 42 -6.18 11.52 -20.72
C ASP A 42 -7.63 11.67 -20.24
N ARG A 43 -8.46 10.61 -20.28
CA ARG A 43 -9.80 10.61 -19.63
C ARG A 43 -9.72 10.44 -18.11
N ILE A 44 -8.60 9.94 -17.61
CA ILE A 44 -8.37 9.60 -16.20
C ILE A 44 -7.58 10.73 -15.52
N VAL A 45 -6.46 11.14 -16.12
CA VAL A 45 -5.56 12.16 -15.58
C VAL A 45 -5.29 13.22 -16.65
N ALA A 46 -5.56 14.48 -16.34
CA ALA A 46 -5.38 15.57 -17.30
C ALA A 46 -3.89 15.79 -17.63
N PRO A 47 -3.53 16.17 -18.87
CA PRO A 47 -2.21 16.68 -19.21
C PRO A 47 -1.77 17.81 -18.26
N GLY A 48 -0.51 17.78 -17.82
CA GLY A 48 0.05 18.78 -16.89
C GLY A 48 -0.35 18.63 -15.42
N THR A 49 -1.12 17.59 -15.07
CA THR A 49 -1.44 17.28 -13.66
C THR A 49 -0.15 17.15 -12.85
N GLN A 50 -0.09 17.88 -11.74
CA GLN A 50 1.02 17.81 -10.79
C GLN A 50 0.77 16.68 -9.79
N VAL A 51 1.85 15.99 -9.40
CA VAL A 51 1.83 14.99 -8.33
C VAL A 51 2.27 15.66 -7.04
N GLU A 52 1.42 15.59 -6.01
CA GLU A 52 1.70 16.16 -4.70
C GLU A 52 2.28 15.09 -3.77
N VAL A 53 3.39 15.39 -3.09
CA VAL A 53 3.86 14.57 -1.96
C VAL A 53 3.20 15.10 -0.69
N ILE A 54 2.35 14.29 -0.05
CA ILE A 54 1.53 14.72 1.09
C ILE A 54 2.02 14.21 2.45
N ALA A 55 2.92 13.22 2.44
CA ALA A 55 3.56 12.66 3.63
C ALA A 55 4.92 12.05 3.25
N THR A 56 5.90 12.13 4.15
CA THR A 56 7.24 11.52 4.02
C THR A 56 7.71 10.96 5.38
N GLY A 57 8.88 10.32 5.43
CA GLY A 57 9.44 9.79 6.68
C GLY A 57 8.75 8.52 7.18
N ILE A 58 8.19 7.74 6.26
CA ILE A 58 7.50 6.48 6.51
C ILE A 58 8.50 5.34 6.28
N GLN A 59 8.47 4.26 7.07
CA GLN A 59 9.38 3.15 6.82
C GLN A 59 8.94 2.33 5.61
N TRP A 60 7.65 2.01 5.54
CA TRP A 60 7.02 1.40 4.38
C TRP A 60 5.54 1.81 4.30
N ALA A 61 5.20 2.72 3.39
CA ALA A 61 3.85 3.23 3.22
C ALA A 61 2.95 2.17 2.57
N GLU A 62 1.83 1.86 3.20
CA GLU A 62 0.92 0.80 2.77
C GLU A 62 -0.56 1.13 2.98
N GLY A 63 -1.42 0.25 2.44
CA GLY A 63 -2.85 0.16 2.75
C GLY A 63 -3.60 1.49 2.80
N PRO A 64 -3.48 2.40 1.81
CA PRO A 64 -4.21 3.66 1.84
C PRO A 64 -5.72 3.39 1.76
N LEU A 65 -6.49 4.19 2.51
CA LEU A 65 -7.94 4.13 2.53
C LEU A 65 -8.51 5.53 2.75
N TRP A 66 -9.37 5.97 1.83
CA TRP A 66 -10.14 7.20 2.04
C TRP A 66 -11.34 6.93 2.94
N VAL A 67 -11.46 7.71 4.01
CA VAL A 67 -12.57 7.67 4.97
C VAL A 67 -13.40 8.93 4.75
N PRO A 68 -14.61 8.84 4.17
CA PRO A 68 -15.42 10.02 3.81
C PRO A 68 -16.07 10.74 5.00
N GLN A 69 -16.10 10.13 6.18
CA GLN A 69 -16.67 10.70 7.40
C GLN A 69 -15.89 11.93 7.87
N ASP A 70 -16.53 12.79 8.68
CA ASP A 70 -15.92 13.96 9.34
C ASP A 70 -15.15 14.90 8.38
N GLY A 71 -15.71 15.14 7.19
CA GLY A 71 -15.11 16.02 6.17
C GLY A 71 -14.08 15.34 5.27
N GLY A 72 -13.81 14.05 5.48
CA GLY A 72 -12.94 13.26 4.62
C GLY A 72 -11.47 13.30 5.02
N TYR A 73 -10.86 12.13 5.16
CA TYR A 73 -9.43 12.01 5.41
C TYR A 73 -8.87 10.70 4.84
N LEU A 74 -7.57 10.69 4.58
CA LEU A 74 -6.85 9.49 4.19
C LEU A 74 -6.31 8.80 5.44
N LEU A 75 -6.51 7.48 5.56
CA LEU A 75 -5.69 6.62 6.40
C LEU A 75 -4.65 5.91 5.53
N PHE A 76 -3.46 5.68 6.08
CA PHE A 76 -2.43 4.84 5.45
C PHE A 76 -1.58 4.20 6.55
N SER A 77 -1.10 2.99 6.30
CA SER A 77 -0.35 2.19 7.26
C SER A 77 1.15 2.28 7.04
N ASP A 78 1.87 1.90 8.11
CA ASP A 78 3.31 1.67 8.14
C ASP A 78 3.55 0.38 8.93
N PRO A 79 3.44 -0.78 8.26
CA PRO A 79 3.44 -2.08 8.94
C PRO A 79 4.70 -2.35 9.77
N PRO A 80 5.93 -2.01 9.30
CA PRO A 80 7.14 -2.16 10.12
C PRO A 80 7.16 -1.27 11.37
N ALA A 81 6.67 -0.03 11.24
CA ALA A 81 6.62 0.94 12.34
C ALA A 81 5.45 0.71 13.31
N ASN A 82 4.51 -0.18 12.96
CA ASN A 82 3.31 -0.48 13.74
C ASN A 82 2.38 0.73 13.93
N ILE A 83 2.25 1.58 12.90
CA ILE A 83 1.45 2.81 12.98
C ILE A 83 0.47 2.88 11.80
N VAL A 84 -0.75 3.34 12.05
CA VAL A 84 -1.63 3.89 11.01
C VAL A 84 -1.68 5.39 11.21
N ARG A 85 -1.43 6.13 10.13
CA ARG A 85 -1.46 7.60 10.10
C ARG A 85 -2.74 8.08 9.40
N ARG A 86 -3.15 9.29 9.74
CA ARG A 86 -4.24 10.05 9.13
C ARG A 86 -3.66 11.28 8.45
N TRP A 87 -4.08 11.53 7.21
CA TRP A 87 -3.85 12.80 6.53
C TRP A 87 -5.17 13.48 6.20
N SER A 88 -5.23 14.80 6.39
CA SER A 88 -6.35 15.62 5.94
C SER A 88 -5.87 16.91 5.31
N ARG A 89 -6.65 17.44 4.36
CA ARG A 89 -6.36 18.74 3.74
C ARG A 89 -6.37 19.84 4.80
N GLY A 90 -5.30 20.63 4.87
CA GLY A 90 -5.13 21.69 5.87
C GLY A 90 -4.70 21.21 7.26
N GLY A 91 -4.99 19.96 7.64
CA GLY A 91 -4.59 19.37 8.92
C GLY A 91 -3.25 18.61 8.91
N GLY A 92 -2.74 18.24 7.73
CA GLY A 92 -1.48 17.50 7.61
C GLY A 92 -1.59 16.06 8.13
N VAL A 93 -0.45 15.48 8.52
CA VAL A 93 -0.34 14.09 8.98
C VAL A 93 -0.36 14.01 10.51
N THR A 94 -1.18 13.10 11.05
CA THR A 94 -1.24 12.76 12.48
C THR A 94 -1.30 11.25 12.69
N THR A 95 -0.90 10.75 13.85
CA THR A 95 -1.12 9.33 14.20
C THR A 95 -2.61 9.03 14.41
N PHE A 96 -3.09 7.92 13.86
CA PHE A 96 -4.46 7.41 14.05
C PHE A 96 -4.50 6.18 14.96
N LEU A 97 -3.62 5.20 14.74
CA LEU A 97 -3.43 4.03 15.61
C LEU A 97 -1.94 3.82 15.89
N SER A 98 -1.59 3.61 17.15
CA SER A 98 -0.27 3.18 17.61
C SER A 98 -0.43 2.53 18.99
N PRO A 99 -0.22 1.21 19.12
CA PRO A 99 0.08 0.23 18.07
C PRO A 99 -1.09 0.03 17.09
N SER A 100 -0.79 -0.15 15.81
CA SER A 100 -1.78 -0.41 14.75
C SER A 100 -2.11 -1.89 14.55
N GLY A 101 -1.18 -2.78 14.89
CA GLY A 101 -1.31 -4.23 14.85
C GLY A 101 -1.01 -4.83 16.22
N ALA A 102 -0.04 -5.73 16.34
CA ALA A 102 0.33 -6.36 17.61
C ALA A 102 0.85 -5.32 18.63
N PRO A 103 0.40 -5.34 19.90
CA PRO A 103 0.80 -4.32 20.89
C PRO A 103 2.27 -4.40 21.32
N ASP A 104 2.75 -5.60 21.62
CA ASP A 104 4.11 -5.85 22.10
C ASP A 104 4.78 -6.93 21.21
N PRO A 105 5.17 -6.57 19.98
CA PRO A 105 5.63 -7.56 19.02
C PRO A 105 7.04 -8.06 19.33
N ASP A 106 7.21 -9.38 19.36
CA ASP A 106 8.53 -10.01 19.29
C ASP A 106 9.07 -9.91 17.86
N ARG A 107 10.13 -9.12 17.67
CA ARG A 107 10.76 -8.90 16.35
C ARG A 107 11.54 -10.11 15.85
N ALA A 108 11.84 -11.10 16.70
CA ALA A 108 12.36 -12.38 16.26
C ALA A 108 11.29 -13.22 15.53
N ILE A 109 10.02 -12.90 15.74
CA ILE A 109 8.87 -13.58 15.13
C ILE A 109 8.21 -12.72 14.05
N LEU A 110 8.05 -11.41 14.31
CA LEU A 110 7.29 -10.49 13.45
C LEU A 110 8.20 -9.43 12.83
N ARG A 111 8.32 -9.48 11.50
CA ARG A 111 8.95 -8.42 10.70
C ARG A 111 8.06 -7.18 10.64
N GLU A 112 6.77 -7.38 10.35
CA GLU A 112 5.77 -6.32 10.19
C GLU A 112 4.66 -6.49 11.23
N PRO A 113 4.80 -5.89 12.42
CA PRO A 113 3.83 -6.06 13.48
C PRO A 113 2.56 -5.21 13.31
N GLY A 114 2.54 -4.26 12.38
CA GLY A 114 1.45 -3.31 12.18
C GLY A 114 0.26 -3.85 11.38
N ALA A 115 -0.76 -3.00 11.26
CA ALA A 115 -1.78 -3.15 10.23
C ALA A 115 -1.15 -2.95 8.84
N ASN A 116 -1.65 -3.66 7.84
CA ASN A 116 -1.27 -3.48 6.44
C ASN A 116 -2.44 -2.90 5.63
N GLY A 117 -3.07 -3.69 4.76
CA GLY A 117 -4.24 -3.29 3.97
C GLY A 117 -5.45 -2.92 4.82
N MET A 118 -6.25 -1.98 4.29
CA MET A 118 -7.40 -1.42 4.99
C MET A 118 -8.60 -1.27 4.06
N ALA A 119 -9.79 -1.48 4.61
CA ALA A 119 -11.07 -1.25 3.93
C ALA A 119 -12.11 -0.69 4.90
N LEU A 120 -13.20 -0.14 4.39
CA LEU A 120 -14.40 0.11 5.20
C LEU A 120 -15.36 -1.07 5.05
N ASP A 121 -15.92 -1.52 6.18
CA ASP A 121 -17.07 -2.41 6.16
C ASP A 121 -18.36 -1.67 5.76
N ARG A 122 -19.45 -2.42 5.59
CA ARG A 122 -20.75 -1.89 5.19
C ARG A 122 -21.40 -0.98 6.24
N GLY A 123 -20.99 -1.09 7.51
CA GLY A 123 -21.41 -0.22 8.61
C GLY A 123 -20.50 1.00 8.80
N GLY A 124 -19.51 1.22 7.93
CA GLY A 124 -18.54 2.30 8.04
C GLY A 124 -17.47 2.09 9.11
N GLY A 125 -17.32 0.88 9.65
CA GLY A 125 -16.19 0.51 10.49
C GLY A 125 -14.93 0.31 9.66
N LEU A 126 -13.76 0.57 10.25
CA LEU A 126 -12.48 0.28 9.62
C LEU A 126 -12.18 -1.21 9.76
N LEU A 127 -11.86 -1.88 8.67
CA LEU A 127 -11.23 -3.18 8.66
C LEU A 127 -9.74 -3.02 8.43
N ILE A 128 -8.95 -3.79 9.16
CA ILE A 128 -7.51 -3.88 8.95
C ILE A 128 -7.12 -5.35 8.70
N ALA A 129 -6.28 -5.56 7.72
CA ALA A 129 -5.45 -6.75 7.62
C ALA A 129 -4.33 -6.61 8.67
N ASN A 130 -4.51 -7.24 9.83
CA ASN A 130 -3.61 -7.11 10.96
C ASN A 130 -2.48 -8.12 10.81
N SER A 131 -1.38 -7.70 10.16
CA SER A 131 -0.19 -8.52 9.91
C SER A 131 0.38 -9.10 11.21
N GLY A 132 0.67 -8.25 12.20
CA GLY A 132 1.23 -8.70 13.47
C GLY A 132 0.26 -9.49 14.35
N GLY A 133 -1.02 -9.15 14.31
CA GLY A 133 -2.08 -9.91 15.01
C GLY A 133 -2.44 -11.22 14.31
N ARG A 134 -1.99 -11.42 13.06
CA ARG A 134 -2.29 -12.59 12.22
C ARG A 134 -3.80 -12.83 12.09
N SER A 135 -4.52 -11.76 11.78
CA SER A 135 -5.99 -11.70 11.81
C SER A 135 -6.55 -10.59 10.93
N ILE A 136 -7.86 -10.68 10.64
CA ILE A 136 -8.65 -9.53 10.20
C ILE A 136 -9.37 -8.96 11.43
N ASP A 137 -9.16 -7.66 11.64
CA ASP A 137 -9.75 -6.94 12.77
C ASP A 137 -10.65 -5.82 12.28
N ARG A 138 -11.68 -5.53 13.08
CA ARG A 138 -12.51 -4.33 12.95
C ARG A 138 -12.08 -3.30 13.98
N VAL A 139 -11.94 -2.05 13.57
CA VAL A 139 -11.64 -0.90 14.40
C VAL A 139 -12.77 0.11 14.30
N ASP A 140 -13.30 0.53 15.45
CA ASP A 140 -14.24 1.64 15.50
C ASP A 140 -13.50 2.98 15.27
N LEU A 141 -13.94 3.75 14.27
CA LEU A 141 -13.24 4.97 13.85
C LEU A 141 -13.19 6.07 14.95
N LYS A 142 -14.15 6.08 15.87
CA LYS A 142 -14.27 7.12 16.92
C LYS A 142 -13.59 6.73 18.22
N THR A 143 -13.74 5.51 18.66
CA THR A 143 -13.17 5.03 19.93
C THR A 143 -11.81 4.38 19.74
N ARG A 144 -11.46 4.03 18.49
CA ARG A 144 -10.27 3.25 18.12
C ARG A 144 -10.25 1.86 18.76
N ARG A 145 -11.39 1.41 19.30
CA ARG A 145 -11.54 0.08 19.88
C ARG A 145 -11.43 -0.96 18.78
N ARG A 146 -10.54 -1.92 18.97
CA ARG A 146 -10.32 -3.03 18.05
C ARG A 146 -11.11 -4.28 18.49
N THR A 147 -11.57 -5.06 17.53
CA THR A 147 -12.22 -6.35 17.74
C THR A 147 -11.77 -7.30 16.64
N MET A 148 -11.21 -8.45 17.02
CA MET A 148 -10.83 -9.48 16.07
C MET A 148 -12.07 -10.12 15.46
N LEU A 149 -12.11 -10.22 14.13
CA LEU A 149 -13.21 -10.86 13.41
C LEU A 149 -12.87 -12.32 13.09
N VAL A 150 -11.67 -12.56 12.56
CA VAL A 150 -11.18 -13.89 12.21
C VAL A 150 -9.66 -13.93 12.28
N GLY A 151 -9.11 -14.97 12.91
CA GLY A 151 -7.66 -15.12 13.11
C GLY A 151 -7.12 -16.52 12.87
N ARG A 152 -7.99 -17.45 12.44
CA ARG A 152 -7.65 -18.86 12.24
C ARG A 152 -8.37 -19.46 11.04
N TYR A 153 -7.71 -20.44 10.43
CA TYR A 153 -8.25 -21.35 9.43
C TYR A 153 -7.89 -22.79 9.85
N GLU A 154 -8.88 -23.68 9.94
CA GLU A 154 -8.69 -25.07 10.39
C GLU A 154 -7.88 -25.19 11.70
N GLY A 155 -8.19 -24.32 12.67
CA GLY A 155 -7.51 -24.27 13.98
C GLY A 155 -6.12 -23.60 13.99
N LYS A 156 -5.52 -23.38 12.83
CA LYS A 156 -4.19 -22.76 12.66
C LYS A 156 -4.30 -21.26 12.48
N ARG A 157 -3.34 -20.50 12.99
CA ARG A 157 -3.26 -19.05 12.77
C ARG A 157 -2.94 -18.74 11.31
N PHE A 158 -3.53 -17.67 10.79
CA PHE A 158 -3.10 -17.08 9.51
C PHE A 158 -1.62 -16.74 9.52
N ASN A 159 -0.99 -16.61 8.36
CA ASN A 159 0.42 -16.24 8.25
C ASN A 159 0.62 -14.80 8.73
N SER A 160 0.10 -13.85 7.96
CA SER A 160 0.14 -12.41 8.20
C SER A 160 -0.76 -11.74 7.14
N PRO A 161 -2.07 -11.58 7.40
CA PRO A 161 -2.99 -11.00 6.44
C PRO A 161 -2.48 -9.67 5.89
N ASN A 162 -2.54 -9.50 4.58
CA ASN A 162 -1.84 -8.43 3.87
C ASN A 162 -2.78 -7.39 3.28
N ASP A 163 -3.69 -7.75 2.36
CA ASP A 163 -4.71 -6.82 1.83
C ASP A 163 -6.13 -7.39 1.98
N VAL A 164 -7.14 -6.51 1.91
CA VAL A 164 -8.53 -6.83 2.21
C VAL A 164 -9.52 -6.10 1.30
N HIS A 165 -10.59 -6.79 0.92
CA HIS A 165 -11.71 -6.25 0.14
C HIS A 165 -13.06 -6.65 0.73
N VAL A 166 -14.05 -5.75 0.71
CA VAL A 166 -15.40 -5.99 1.24
C VAL A 166 -16.44 -5.98 0.13
N THR A 167 -17.04 -7.15 -0.10
CA THR A 167 -18.12 -7.32 -1.08
C THR A 167 -19.44 -6.67 -0.67
N ARG A 168 -20.37 -6.51 -1.63
CA ARG A 168 -21.70 -5.88 -1.46
C ARG A 168 -22.52 -6.47 -0.34
N ASP A 169 -22.49 -7.78 -0.24
CA ASP A 169 -23.23 -8.54 0.76
C ASP A 169 -22.43 -8.74 2.06
N GLY A 170 -21.30 -8.04 2.22
CA GLY A 170 -20.52 -8.00 3.46
C GLY A 170 -19.54 -9.16 3.67
N ALA A 171 -19.29 -10.03 2.69
CA ALA A 171 -18.13 -10.92 2.78
C ALA A 171 -16.83 -10.13 2.70
N ILE A 172 -15.86 -10.58 3.48
CA ILE A 172 -14.49 -10.07 3.53
C ILE A 172 -13.61 -11.05 2.76
N TRP A 173 -12.93 -10.53 1.74
CA TRP A 173 -11.87 -11.23 1.02
C TRP A 173 -10.54 -10.70 1.48
N PHE A 174 -9.55 -11.58 1.67
CA PHE A 174 -8.22 -11.15 2.08
C PHE A 174 -7.14 -12.11 1.59
N THR A 175 -5.92 -11.60 1.53
CA THR A 175 -4.72 -12.38 1.21
C THR A 175 -3.88 -12.60 2.45
N ASP A 176 -3.22 -13.75 2.53
CA ASP A 176 -2.44 -14.17 3.68
C ASP A 176 -1.04 -14.69 3.29
N PRO A 177 -0.20 -13.82 2.70
CA PRO A 177 1.21 -14.13 2.48
C PRO A 177 1.99 -14.12 3.82
N PRO A 178 3.25 -14.58 3.84
CA PRO A 178 4.04 -14.69 5.06
C PRO A 178 4.89 -13.44 5.36
N TYR A 179 4.66 -12.32 4.67
CA TYR A 179 5.50 -11.11 4.76
C TYR A 179 5.66 -10.57 6.19
N GLY A 180 4.62 -10.67 7.02
CA GLY A 180 4.68 -10.21 8.40
C GLY A 180 5.58 -11.04 9.30
N LEU A 181 5.94 -12.25 8.88
CA LEU A 181 6.73 -13.19 9.66
C LEU A 181 8.23 -13.03 9.38
N ALA A 182 9.03 -12.99 10.44
CA ALA A 182 10.47 -13.10 10.31
C ALA A 182 10.84 -14.47 9.72
N GLY A 183 11.56 -14.46 8.59
CA GLY A 183 11.92 -15.66 7.84
C GLY A 183 10.93 -16.09 6.74
N ASP A 184 9.85 -15.34 6.53
CA ASP A 184 8.79 -15.61 5.53
C ASP A 184 8.30 -17.08 5.62
N ASP A 185 8.36 -17.85 4.52
CA ASP A 185 7.93 -19.25 4.49
C ASP A 185 8.74 -20.18 5.41
N ARG A 186 9.96 -19.78 5.77
CA ARG A 186 10.83 -20.55 6.69
C ARG A 186 10.60 -20.17 8.15
N SER A 187 9.69 -19.24 8.43
CA SER A 187 9.39 -18.83 9.79
C SER A 187 8.85 -20.01 10.60
N PRO A 188 9.39 -20.30 11.80
CA PRO A 188 8.83 -21.32 12.68
C PRO A 188 7.43 -20.94 13.20
N ALA A 189 7.04 -19.66 13.08
CA ALA A 189 5.71 -19.20 13.48
C ALA A 189 4.63 -19.46 12.42
N LYS A 190 5.01 -19.83 11.19
CA LYS A 190 4.07 -20.14 10.12
C LYS A 190 3.40 -21.49 10.37
N GLU A 191 2.09 -21.48 10.58
CA GLU A 191 1.33 -22.71 10.92
C GLU A 191 0.66 -23.33 9.69
N LEU A 192 0.30 -22.50 8.71
CA LEU A 192 -0.34 -22.91 7.47
C LEU A 192 0.70 -23.37 6.45
N GLY A 193 0.38 -24.44 5.72
CA GLY A 193 1.21 -24.95 4.62
C GLY A 193 1.10 -24.15 3.32
N VAL A 194 0.25 -23.12 3.27
CA VAL A 194 -0.10 -22.35 2.08
C VAL A 194 -0.01 -20.85 2.34
N ASN A 195 0.14 -20.07 1.27
CA ASN A 195 -0.07 -18.63 1.27
C ASN A 195 -1.39 -18.39 0.51
N GLY A 196 -2.44 -18.02 1.25
CA GLY A 196 -3.81 -18.21 0.77
C GLY A 196 -4.53 -16.93 0.37
N VAL A 197 -5.51 -17.07 -0.51
CA VAL A 197 -6.63 -16.15 -0.67
C VAL A 197 -7.82 -16.72 0.09
N TYR A 198 -8.41 -15.93 0.96
CA TYR A 198 -9.50 -16.37 1.83
C TYR A 198 -10.72 -15.49 1.66
N ARG A 199 -11.89 -16.08 1.94
CA ARG A 199 -13.17 -15.39 2.07
C ARG A 199 -13.78 -15.71 3.43
N TRP A 200 -14.32 -14.71 4.10
CA TRP A 200 -14.99 -14.87 5.39
C TRP A 200 -16.28 -14.06 5.47
N ARG A 201 -17.25 -14.56 6.24
CA ARG A 201 -18.49 -13.86 6.59
C ARG A 201 -18.73 -13.94 8.09
N ALA A 202 -19.35 -12.92 8.65
CA ALA A 202 -19.76 -12.91 10.06
C ALA A 202 -20.59 -14.15 10.42
N GLY A 203 -20.23 -14.79 11.54
CA GLY A 203 -20.88 -16.00 12.03
C GLY A 203 -20.46 -17.29 11.34
N GLY A 204 -19.60 -17.24 10.32
CA GLY A 204 -19.06 -18.41 9.62
C GLY A 204 -17.56 -18.62 9.84
N GLU A 205 -17.05 -19.69 9.24
CA GLU A 205 -15.62 -19.99 9.16
C GLU A 205 -14.99 -19.32 7.93
N ALA A 206 -13.67 -19.13 7.96
CA ALA A 206 -12.93 -18.69 6.78
C ALA A 206 -12.87 -19.84 5.77
N VAL A 207 -13.07 -19.51 4.49
CA VAL A 207 -12.96 -20.45 3.38
C VAL A 207 -11.68 -20.15 2.61
N LEU A 208 -10.82 -21.15 2.42
CA LEU A 208 -9.68 -21.06 1.52
C LEU A 208 -10.19 -21.09 0.07
N VAL A 209 -9.90 -20.02 -0.66
CA VAL A 209 -10.32 -19.84 -2.05
C VAL A 209 -9.24 -20.29 -3.02
N ASP A 210 -7.99 -19.94 -2.74
CA ASP A 210 -6.83 -20.39 -3.50
C ASP A 210 -5.61 -20.50 -2.57
N GLY A 211 -5.06 -21.71 -2.44
CA GLY A 211 -3.85 -21.99 -1.66
C GLY A 211 -2.62 -22.30 -2.52
N SER A 212 -2.74 -22.19 -3.85
CA SER A 212 -1.67 -22.52 -4.81
C SER A 212 -0.69 -21.37 -5.06
N LEU A 213 -1.02 -20.16 -4.58
CA LEU A 213 -0.22 -18.96 -4.83
C LEU A 213 0.99 -18.89 -3.90
N THR A 214 2.12 -18.44 -4.44
CA THR A 214 3.35 -18.27 -3.66
C THR A 214 3.32 -17.00 -2.83
N ARG A 215 2.83 -15.89 -3.40
CA ARG A 215 2.88 -14.55 -2.80
C ARG A 215 1.60 -13.73 -3.09
N PRO A 216 0.40 -14.19 -2.67
CA PRO A 216 -0.82 -13.43 -2.86
C PRO A 216 -0.74 -12.09 -2.09
N ASN A 217 -1.06 -10.99 -2.76
CA ASN A 217 -0.87 -9.65 -2.20
C ASN A 217 -2.14 -8.80 -2.39
N GLY A 218 -2.14 -7.75 -3.21
CA GLY A 218 -3.32 -6.91 -3.42
C GLY A 218 -4.52 -7.68 -3.95
N ILE A 219 -5.72 -7.27 -3.52
CA ILE A 219 -6.97 -7.95 -3.83
C ILE A 219 -8.10 -6.97 -4.12
N ALA A 220 -8.84 -7.19 -5.19
CA ALA A 220 -10.02 -6.39 -5.52
C ALA A 220 -11.03 -7.17 -6.35
N LEU A 221 -12.30 -6.77 -6.30
CA LEU A 221 -13.33 -7.29 -7.19
C LEU A 221 -13.68 -6.27 -8.29
N SER A 222 -14.13 -6.77 -9.43
CA SER A 222 -14.74 -5.97 -10.49
C SER A 222 -15.98 -5.23 -9.96
N PRO A 223 -16.43 -4.15 -10.63
CA PRO A 223 -17.60 -3.41 -10.19
C PRO A 223 -18.85 -4.28 -10.11
N ASP A 224 -19.03 -5.29 -10.95
CA ASP A 224 -20.17 -6.21 -10.90
C ASP A 224 -19.96 -7.41 -9.96
N GLU A 225 -18.81 -7.50 -9.28
CA GLU A 225 -18.38 -8.60 -8.41
C GLU A 225 -18.37 -9.97 -9.09
N ARG A 226 -18.21 -10.01 -10.41
CA ARG A 226 -18.09 -11.25 -11.19
C ARG A 226 -16.66 -11.67 -11.46
N ARG A 227 -15.69 -10.79 -11.22
CA ARG A 227 -14.26 -11.09 -11.30
C ARG A 227 -13.57 -10.71 -10.00
N LEU A 228 -12.73 -11.59 -9.49
CA LEU A 228 -11.75 -11.30 -8.43
C LEU A 228 -10.38 -11.13 -9.08
N TYR A 229 -9.64 -10.13 -8.65
CA TYR A 229 -8.27 -9.87 -9.04
C TYR A 229 -7.36 -10.05 -7.83
N VAL A 230 -6.25 -10.77 -8.02
CA VAL A 230 -5.23 -11.00 -6.99
C VAL A 230 -3.86 -10.75 -7.60
N ALA A 231 -3.08 -9.86 -6.99
CA ALA A 231 -1.68 -9.68 -7.33
C ALA A 231 -0.83 -10.79 -6.71
N VAL A 232 0.22 -11.18 -7.42
CA VAL A 232 1.22 -12.13 -6.95
C VAL A 232 2.59 -11.46 -6.99
N SER A 233 3.12 -11.07 -5.82
CA SER A 233 4.43 -10.41 -5.68
C SER A 233 5.57 -11.43 -5.51
N ASP A 234 5.60 -12.42 -6.39
CA ASP A 234 6.69 -13.37 -6.49
C ASP A 234 7.67 -12.88 -7.56
N ALA A 235 8.90 -12.53 -7.18
CA ALA A 235 9.90 -12.06 -8.13
C ALA A 235 10.23 -13.08 -9.24
N ALA A 236 10.06 -14.39 -8.98
CA ALA A 236 10.26 -15.41 -10.00
C ALA A 236 9.12 -15.49 -11.03
N ASP A 237 7.90 -15.10 -10.63
CA ASP A 237 6.74 -15.09 -11.52
C ASP A 237 5.72 -13.98 -11.18
N PRO A 238 6.10 -12.71 -11.31
CA PRO A 238 5.26 -11.61 -10.86
C PRO A 238 4.11 -11.40 -11.84
N ARG A 239 2.88 -11.39 -11.32
CA ARG A 239 1.68 -11.39 -12.16
C ARG A 239 0.44 -10.91 -11.41
N VAL A 240 -0.60 -10.58 -12.17
CA VAL A 240 -1.97 -10.39 -11.68
C VAL A 240 -2.83 -11.52 -12.22
N ILE A 241 -3.58 -12.18 -11.35
CA ILE A 241 -4.50 -13.26 -11.69
C ILE A 241 -5.92 -12.73 -11.63
N ALA A 242 -6.75 -13.09 -12.62
CA ALA A 242 -8.18 -12.88 -12.60
C ALA A 242 -8.91 -14.21 -12.41
N TYR A 243 -9.88 -14.23 -11.52
CA TYR A 243 -10.78 -15.35 -11.27
C TYR A 243 -12.20 -14.96 -11.69
N ASP A 244 -12.82 -15.75 -12.57
CA ASP A 244 -14.24 -15.58 -12.89
C ASP A 244 -15.08 -16.25 -11.79
N LEU A 245 -15.97 -15.48 -11.16
CA LEU A 245 -16.75 -15.91 -10.01
C LEU A 245 -18.12 -16.44 -10.41
N GLY A 246 -18.55 -17.51 -9.76
CA GLY A 246 -19.92 -18.02 -9.84
C GLY A 246 -20.91 -17.16 -9.06
N ARG A 247 -22.20 -17.49 -9.17
CA ARG A 247 -23.27 -16.79 -8.42
C ARG A 247 -23.16 -16.93 -6.90
N ASP A 248 -22.47 -17.97 -6.43
CA ASP A 248 -22.13 -18.19 -5.02
C ASP A 248 -20.92 -17.37 -4.54
N GLY A 249 -20.30 -16.62 -5.45
CA GLY A 249 -19.10 -15.82 -5.21
C GLY A 249 -17.82 -16.64 -5.15
N MET A 250 -17.83 -17.92 -5.55
CA MET A 250 -16.62 -18.76 -5.58
C MET A 250 -16.02 -18.81 -7.00
N PRO A 251 -14.68 -18.91 -7.14
CA PRO A 251 -14.05 -19.06 -8.45
C PRO A 251 -14.53 -20.28 -9.23
N ARG A 252 -14.69 -20.10 -10.54
CA ARG A 252 -15.00 -21.16 -11.52
C ARG A 252 -13.88 -21.40 -12.50
N ALA A 253 -13.13 -20.35 -12.82
CA ALA A 253 -11.97 -20.38 -13.66
C ALA A 253 -11.00 -19.28 -13.20
N SER A 254 -9.72 -19.45 -13.53
CA SER A 254 -8.68 -18.45 -13.30
C SER A 254 -7.79 -18.32 -14.52
N ARG A 255 -7.25 -17.13 -14.75
CA ARG A 255 -6.23 -16.88 -15.77
C ARG A 255 -5.22 -15.85 -15.28
N VAL A 256 -3.99 -15.93 -15.77
CA VAL A 256 -3.05 -14.81 -15.67
C VAL A 256 -3.62 -13.68 -16.52
N LEU A 257 -3.99 -12.58 -15.87
CA LEU A 257 -4.50 -11.38 -16.54
C LEU A 257 -3.35 -10.60 -17.15
N VAL A 258 -2.30 -10.37 -16.36
CA VAL A 258 -1.10 -9.64 -16.76
C VAL A 258 0.13 -10.30 -16.15
N SER A 259 1.13 -10.61 -16.98
CA SER A 259 2.47 -10.95 -16.52
C SER A 259 3.26 -9.66 -16.32
N ALA A 260 3.83 -9.47 -15.13
CA ALA A 260 4.66 -8.31 -14.82
C ALA A 260 6.15 -8.53 -15.15
N LYS A 261 6.52 -9.75 -15.60
CA LYS A 261 7.90 -10.11 -15.96
C LYS A 261 8.57 -9.10 -16.91
N PRO A 262 7.94 -8.63 -18.00
CA PRO A 262 8.60 -7.73 -18.94
C PRO A 262 9.11 -6.45 -18.28
N TRP A 263 8.39 -5.89 -17.31
CA TRP A 263 8.82 -4.70 -16.57
C TRP A 263 9.81 -5.04 -15.45
N HIS A 264 9.63 -6.17 -14.77
CA HIS A 264 10.53 -6.61 -13.70
C HIS A 264 11.94 -6.91 -14.24
N GLU A 265 12.06 -7.60 -15.38
CA GLU A 265 13.34 -7.94 -16.03
C GLU A 265 14.08 -6.71 -16.56
N GLN A 266 13.36 -5.61 -16.82
CA GLN A 266 13.95 -4.30 -17.12
C GLN A 266 14.53 -3.59 -15.88
N GLY A 267 14.45 -4.21 -14.70
CA GLY A 267 14.92 -3.63 -13.44
C GLY A 267 14.02 -2.52 -12.90
N LYS A 268 12.76 -2.43 -13.36
CA LYS A 268 11.81 -1.46 -12.80
C LYS A 268 11.51 -1.80 -11.33
N PRO A 269 11.43 -0.81 -10.43
CA PRO A 269 11.27 -1.05 -9.01
C PRO A 269 9.87 -1.59 -8.66
N GLY A 270 9.80 -2.48 -7.68
CA GLY A 270 8.53 -3.01 -7.18
C GLY A 270 8.04 -4.24 -7.93
N LEU A 271 6.89 -4.75 -7.48
CA LEU A 271 6.19 -5.95 -7.97
C LEU A 271 4.68 -5.66 -8.00
N PRO A 272 3.86 -6.54 -8.60
CA PRO A 272 2.41 -6.47 -8.41
C PRO A 272 2.07 -6.55 -6.93
N ASP A 273 1.46 -5.51 -6.39
CA ASP A 273 1.20 -5.35 -4.96
C ASP A 273 -0.28 -4.93 -4.77
N GLY A 274 -0.57 -3.88 -4.03
CA GLY A 274 -1.91 -3.34 -3.83
C GLY A 274 -2.62 -2.87 -5.10
N MET A 275 -3.94 -3.00 -5.13
CA MET A 275 -4.77 -2.61 -6.26
C MET A 275 -6.15 -2.06 -5.87
N LYS A 276 -6.78 -1.35 -6.80
CA LYS A 276 -8.20 -0.95 -6.77
C LYS A 276 -8.81 -1.09 -8.17
N VAL A 277 -10.13 -1.19 -8.23
CA VAL A 277 -10.87 -1.21 -9.49
C VAL A 277 -11.77 0.02 -9.54
N ALA A 278 -11.64 0.81 -10.60
CA ALA A 278 -12.47 1.97 -10.87
C ALA A 278 -13.89 1.54 -11.29
N ARG A 279 -14.83 2.48 -11.27
CA ARG A 279 -16.24 2.22 -11.60
C ARG A 279 -16.46 1.71 -13.03
N ASP A 280 -15.60 2.12 -13.96
CA ASP A 280 -15.62 1.67 -15.35
C ASP A 280 -14.91 0.31 -15.56
N GLY A 281 -14.41 -0.30 -14.49
CA GLY A 281 -13.67 -1.57 -14.53
C GLY A 281 -12.17 -1.43 -14.71
N THR A 282 -11.63 -0.21 -14.91
CA THR A 282 -10.18 0.03 -14.98
C THR A 282 -9.50 -0.45 -13.70
N LEU A 283 -8.49 -1.32 -13.83
CA LEU A 283 -7.65 -1.68 -12.68
C LEU A 283 -6.59 -0.62 -12.48
N VAL A 284 -6.41 -0.21 -11.23
CA VAL A 284 -5.33 0.68 -10.77
C VAL A 284 -4.48 -0.16 -9.83
N CYS A 285 -3.36 -0.65 -10.34
CA CYS A 285 -2.58 -1.69 -9.70
C CYS A 285 -1.13 -1.24 -9.53
N SER A 286 -0.54 -1.49 -8.37
CA SER A 286 0.92 -1.47 -8.26
C SER A 286 1.50 -2.52 -9.21
N MET A 287 2.53 -2.13 -9.97
CA MET A 287 3.27 -2.95 -10.91
C MET A 287 4.74 -2.49 -10.87
N PRO A 288 5.70 -3.28 -11.41
CA PRO A 288 7.07 -2.80 -11.53
C PRO A 288 7.11 -1.46 -12.29
N GLY A 289 7.67 -0.44 -11.65
CA GLY A 289 7.77 0.93 -12.15
C GLY A 289 6.72 1.91 -11.60
N GLY A 290 5.73 1.48 -10.82
CA GLY A 290 4.79 2.38 -10.15
C GLY A 290 3.33 1.90 -10.17
N ILE A 291 2.37 2.83 -10.32
CA ILE A 291 0.93 2.48 -10.40
C ILE A 291 0.47 2.47 -11.85
N MET A 292 0.13 1.29 -12.35
CA MET A 292 -0.36 1.08 -13.71
C MET A 292 -1.88 1.07 -13.76
N PHE A 293 -2.42 1.75 -14.77
CA PHE A 293 -3.83 1.70 -15.14
C PHE A 293 -3.98 0.66 -16.25
N LEU A 294 -4.84 -0.33 -16.03
CA LEU A 294 -5.07 -1.43 -16.96
C LEU A 294 -6.55 -1.50 -17.32
N THR A 295 -6.86 -1.89 -18.56
CA THR A 295 -8.24 -2.27 -18.93
C THR A 295 -8.70 -3.48 -18.12
N PRO A 296 -10.02 -3.80 -18.07
CA PRO A 296 -10.51 -5.01 -17.40
C PRO A 296 -9.90 -6.32 -17.93
N GLU A 297 -9.33 -6.27 -19.13
CA GLU A 297 -8.66 -7.35 -19.85
C GLU A 297 -7.14 -7.35 -19.65
N GLY A 298 -6.58 -6.37 -18.92
CA GLY A 298 -5.16 -6.33 -18.55
C GLY A 298 -4.27 -5.52 -19.49
N GLU A 299 -4.84 -4.72 -20.40
CA GLU A 299 -4.05 -3.91 -21.33
C GLU A 299 -3.62 -2.57 -20.69
N PRO A 300 -2.34 -2.17 -20.79
CA PRO A 300 -1.88 -0.90 -20.21
C PRO A 300 -2.50 0.35 -20.84
N ILE A 301 -3.07 1.22 -20.00
CA ILE A 301 -3.64 2.51 -20.36
C ILE A 301 -2.63 3.64 -20.10
N GLY A 302 -2.02 3.62 -18.92
CA GLY A 302 -1.11 4.65 -18.42
C GLY A 302 -0.36 4.19 -17.17
N LEU A 303 0.69 4.92 -16.80
CA LEU A 303 1.55 4.60 -15.66
C LEU A 303 1.88 5.89 -14.89
N ILE A 304 1.63 5.89 -13.58
CA ILE A 304 2.27 6.83 -12.65
C ILE A 304 3.62 6.21 -12.33
N GLU A 305 4.66 6.64 -13.04
CA GLU A 305 6.00 6.07 -12.91
C GLU A 305 6.72 6.65 -11.70
N THR A 306 7.24 5.78 -10.86
CA THR A 306 7.97 6.11 -9.63
C THR A 306 9.37 5.49 -9.67
N SER A 307 10.35 6.18 -9.09
CA SER A 307 11.74 5.68 -8.98
C SER A 307 11.95 4.68 -7.85
N THR A 308 10.97 4.56 -6.95
CA THR A 308 10.91 3.61 -5.85
C THR A 308 9.62 2.80 -5.95
N PRO A 309 9.50 1.64 -5.30
CA PRO A 309 8.28 0.84 -5.35
C PRO A 309 7.04 1.62 -4.90
N ALA A 310 5.97 1.57 -5.68
CA ALA A 310 4.64 1.95 -5.21
C ALA A 310 3.99 0.71 -4.60
N ALA A 311 3.46 0.79 -3.38
CA ALA A 311 2.89 -0.37 -2.71
C ALA A 311 1.40 -0.50 -3.05
N ASN A 312 0.62 0.58 -2.93
CA ASN A 312 -0.84 0.48 -3.01
C ASN A 312 -1.47 1.83 -3.42
N ALA A 313 -2.78 1.82 -3.67
CA ALA A 313 -3.51 3.02 -4.08
C ALA A 313 -4.93 3.07 -3.52
N ALA A 314 -5.49 4.28 -3.39
CA ALA A 314 -6.86 4.50 -2.96
C ALA A 314 -7.51 5.68 -3.68
N PHE A 315 -8.74 5.49 -4.15
CA PHE A 315 -9.57 6.61 -4.58
C PHE A 315 -10.10 7.36 -3.35
N GLY A 316 -10.13 8.69 -3.42
CA GLY A 316 -10.69 9.52 -2.37
C GLY A 316 -11.29 10.81 -2.91
N GLU A 317 -11.73 11.68 -1.99
CA GLU A 317 -12.38 12.96 -2.31
C GLU A 317 -13.55 12.81 -3.30
N GLY A 318 -14.38 11.77 -3.12
CA GLY A 318 -15.49 11.48 -4.03
C GLY A 318 -15.06 11.12 -5.45
N GLY A 319 -13.87 10.52 -5.61
CA GLY A 319 -13.31 10.13 -6.91
C GLY A 319 -12.51 11.24 -7.60
N ALA A 320 -12.28 12.38 -6.93
CA ALA A 320 -11.49 13.48 -7.47
C ALA A 320 -9.97 13.31 -7.27
N ALA A 321 -9.54 12.37 -6.43
CA ALA A 321 -8.13 12.14 -6.17
C ALA A 321 -7.80 10.64 -6.09
N LEU A 322 -6.60 10.31 -6.57
CA LEU A 322 -5.93 9.05 -6.30
C LEU A 322 -4.80 9.31 -5.29
N TYR A 323 -4.77 8.50 -4.24
CA TYR A 323 -3.67 8.45 -3.29
C TYR A 323 -2.83 7.22 -3.58
N VAL A 324 -1.51 7.37 -3.51
CA VAL A 324 -0.55 6.29 -3.76
C VAL A 324 0.41 6.21 -2.60
N THR A 325 0.53 5.05 -1.98
CA THR A 325 1.62 4.78 -1.04
C THR A 325 2.84 4.34 -1.83
N ASN A 326 3.93 5.09 -1.70
CA ASN A 326 5.14 4.92 -2.49
C ASN A 326 6.36 4.86 -1.58
N ASN A 327 6.75 3.65 -1.18
CA ASN A 327 7.93 3.41 -0.35
C ASN A 327 7.90 4.24 0.96
N ASP A 328 8.60 5.36 1.01
CA ASP A 328 8.80 6.22 2.19
C ASP A 328 7.85 7.43 2.26
N ARG A 329 6.92 7.53 1.31
CA ARG A 329 6.04 8.69 1.12
C ARG A 329 4.63 8.31 0.66
N VAL A 330 3.74 9.29 0.70
CA VAL A 330 2.40 9.20 0.10
C VAL A 330 2.23 10.31 -0.93
N LEU A 331 1.73 9.93 -2.10
CA LEU A 331 1.43 10.82 -3.21
C LEU A 331 -0.08 11.07 -3.30
N ARG A 332 -0.46 12.25 -3.76
CA ARG A 332 -1.82 12.59 -4.18
C ARG A 332 -1.79 13.09 -5.62
N ILE A 333 -2.68 12.53 -6.44
CA ILE A 333 -2.83 12.87 -7.85
C ILE A 333 -4.29 13.25 -8.09
N ALA A 334 -4.52 14.41 -8.71
CA ALA A 334 -5.86 14.80 -9.11
C ALA A 334 -6.35 13.93 -10.29
N LEU A 335 -7.57 13.42 -10.17
CA LEU A 335 -8.26 12.69 -11.22
C LEU A 335 -9.20 13.63 -11.97
N ARG A 336 -9.50 13.29 -13.23
CA ARG A 336 -10.49 14.05 -13.99
C ARG A 336 -11.86 14.01 -13.32
N PRO A 337 -12.54 15.16 -13.19
CA PRO A 337 -13.90 15.21 -12.68
C PRO A 337 -14.83 14.26 -13.45
N GLY A 338 -15.57 13.44 -12.71
CA GLY A 338 -16.57 12.53 -13.27
C GLY A 338 -16.05 11.14 -13.66
N TRP A 339 -14.74 10.91 -13.74
CA TRP A 339 -14.23 9.58 -14.10
C TRP A 339 -14.54 8.53 -13.01
N GLN A 340 -14.33 8.87 -11.74
CA GLN A 340 -14.50 7.95 -10.61
C GLN A 340 -15.61 8.39 -9.62
N ARG A 341 -16.59 9.17 -10.09
CA ARG A 341 -17.68 9.71 -9.26
C ARG A 341 -18.79 8.73 -9.01
#